data_AF-A0A507BWJ7-F1
#
_entry.id   AF-A0A507BWJ7-F1
#
_cell.length_a   1.000
_cell.length_b   1.000
_cell.length_c   1.000
_cell.angle_alpha   90.00
_cell.angle_beta   90.00
_cell.angle_gamma   90.00
#
_symmetry.space_group_name_H-M   'P 1'
#
loop_
_entity.id
_entity.type
_entity.pdbx_description
1 polymer ?
#
loop_
_entity_poly.entity_id
_entity_poly.type
_entity_poly.pdbx_seq_one_letter_code
_entity_poly.pdbx_strand_id
1 'polypeptide(L)'
;MEQLNINGWSNFPEAIIFDLDFTLWPLYMDSYTSGPPFKRIDNFSIQDWSGEKVSLYPDVHDIIHAIREHRTDTKIGIASRSHTGDWCRAAIQLLPIRKPHLPETSEDHLPLHSYIDAHEIYPGSKTTHFRALSEKLEVDLSSMLFFDDEQRNITEIGKMGVTCILVKNGLCIKDFHRGLAEYQAKKAASGVMRNWLAAGGGGSSSNKRDKRARERKGEAYDEEDGASGGVVRKVATSSEGVDLD
;
A
#
# COMPACT_ATOMS: atom_id res chain seq x y z
N MET A 1 15.14 20.59 -17.39
CA MET A 1 14.29 19.39 -17.36
C MET A 1 12.84 19.85 -17.39
N GLU A 2 11.93 19.05 -17.94
CA GLU A 2 10.49 19.35 -17.91
C GLU A 2 9.93 19.07 -16.50
N GLN A 3 8.95 19.84 -16.04
CA GLN A 3 8.34 19.64 -14.72
C GLN A 3 7.50 18.35 -14.71
N LEU A 4 7.48 17.66 -13.57
CA LEU A 4 6.65 16.46 -13.38
C LEU A 4 5.17 16.87 -13.28
N ASN A 5 4.45 16.82 -14.41
CA ASN A 5 3.05 17.24 -14.47
C ASN A 5 2.11 16.20 -13.84
N ILE A 6 1.58 16.53 -12.66
CA ILE A 6 0.62 15.70 -11.89
C ILE A 6 -0.82 16.27 -11.90
N ASN A 7 -1.09 17.28 -12.72
CA ASN A 7 -2.39 17.97 -12.74
C ASN A 7 -3.45 17.25 -13.61
N GLY A 8 -3.04 16.36 -14.51
CA GLY A 8 -3.94 15.59 -15.38
C GLY A 8 -4.76 14.49 -14.69
N TRP A 9 -4.60 14.27 -13.39
CA TRP A 9 -5.33 13.26 -12.61
C TRP A 9 -6.60 13.84 -12.00
N SER A 10 -7.76 13.23 -12.30
CA SER A 10 -9.09 13.64 -11.81
C SER A 10 -9.42 13.08 -10.42
N ASN A 11 -8.81 11.95 -10.04
CA ASN A 11 -8.84 11.43 -8.67
C ASN A 11 -7.39 11.37 -8.18
N PHE A 12 -7.04 12.19 -7.19
CA PHE A 12 -5.71 12.24 -6.59
C PHE A 12 -5.77 11.74 -5.13
N PRO A 13 -4.69 11.17 -4.58
CA PRO A 13 -4.64 10.78 -3.17
C PRO A 13 -4.77 11.99 -2.22
N GLU A 14 -5.52 11.84 -1.14
CA GLU A 14 -5.56 12.86 -0.07
C GLU A 14 -4.29 12.80 0.79
N ALA A 15 -3.67 11.62 0.87
CA ALA A 15 -2.32 11.45 1.40
C ALA A 15 -1.50 10.47 0.54
N ILE A 16 -0.21 10.78 0.38
CA ILE A 16 0.79 9.89 -0.22
C ILE A 16 1.83 9.53 0.85
N ILE A 17 1.98 8.24 1.09
CA ILE A 17 2.83 7.67 2.14
C ILE A 17 4.03 6.95 1.50
N PHE A 18 5.21 7.08 2.09
CA PHE A 18 6.43 6.42 1.65
C PHE A 18 7.09 5.63 2.81
N ASP A 19 7.75 4.50 2.53
CA ASP A 19 8.86 4.03 3.38
C ASP A 19 10.10 4.94 3.17
N LEU A 20 11.25 4.58 3.73
CA LEU A 20 12.52 5.28 3.67
C LEU A 20 13.60 4.41 3.03
N ASP A 21 13.88 3.26 3.64
CA ASP A 21 14.96 2.36 3.25
C ASP A 21 14.59 1.66 1.92
N PHE A 22 15.52 1.60 0.97
CA PHE A 22 15.32 1.16 -0.42
C PHE A 22 14.14 1.80 -1.21
N THR A 23 13.42 2.74 -0.60
CA THR A 23 12.29 3.48 -1.19
C THR A 23 12.67 4.92 -1.51
N LEU A 24 13.19 5.68 -0.53
CA LEU A 24 13.67 7.06 -0.74
C LEU A 24 15.19 7.17 -0.84
N TRP A 25 15.94 6.27 -0.20
CA TRP A 25 17.41 6.18 -0.30
C TRP A 25 17.89 4.72 -0.53
N PRO A 26 19.06 4.50 -1.15
CA PRO A 26 19.46 3.19 -1.69
C PRO A 26 20.12 2.24 -0.67
N LEU A 27 19.69 2.26 0.59
CA LEU A 27 20.30 1.51 1.69
C LEU A 27 19.33 1.25 2.85
N TYR A 28 19.70 0.35 3.77
CA TYR A 28 19.14 0.28 5.12
C TYR A 28 19.98 1.16 6.07
N MET A 29 19.34 2.14 6.72
CA MET A 29 20.01 3.12 7.59
C MET A 29 20.82 2.49 8.74
N ASP A 30 20.35 1.36 9.28
CA ASP A 30 20.99 0.63 10.41
C ASP A 30 22.12 -0.33 9.99
N SER A 31 22.22 -0.66 8.70
CA SER A 31 23.11 -1.71 8.18
C SER A 31 24.23 -1.17 7.29
N TYR A 32 24.06 0.04 6.75
CA TYR A 32 25.00 0.70 5.83
C TYR A 32 25.50 2.06 6.34
N THR A 33 25.16 2.45 7.57
CA THR A 33 25.72 3.64 8.22
C THR A 33 26.09 3.31 9.67
N SER A 34 27.07 4.05 10.19
CA SER A 34 27.45 4.09 11.61
C SER A 34 26.61 5.10 12.41
N GLY A 35 25.62 5.75 11.79
CA GLY A 35 24.68 6.66 12.44
C GLY A 35 25.17 8.11 12.64
N PRO A 36 24.37 8.94 13.33
CA PRO A 36 24.67 10.36 13.56
C PRO A 36 25.90 10.55 14.48
N PRO A 37 26.57 11.72 14.45
CA PRO A 37 26.16 12.96 13.79
C PRO A 37 26.37 12.96 12.27
N PHE A 38 25.26 13.04 11.54
CA PHE A 38 25.28 13.24 10.09
C PHE A 38 25.66 14.70 9.75
N LYS A 39 26.30 14.90 8.60
CA LYS A 39 26.70 16.22 8.08
C LYS A 39 26.37 16.29 6.58
N ARG A 40 25.94 17.45 6.07
CA ARG A 40 25.90 17.68 4.61
C ARG A 40 27.34 17.68 4.07
N ILE A 41 27.56 17.00 2.95
CA ILE A 41 28.87 16.94 2.26
C ILE A 41 28.81 17.47 0.83
N ASP A 42 27.63 17.52 0.24
CA ASP A 42 27.32 18.17 -1.03
C ASP A 42 25.86 18.68 -0.99
N ASN A 43 25.41 19.28 -2.10
CA ASN A 43 24.10 19.92 -2.21
C ASN A 43 22.91 19.00 -1.91
N PHE A 44 23.04 17.67 -2.11
CA PHE A 44 21.91 16.72 -2.02
C PHE A 44 22.21 15.47 -1.18
N SER A 45 23.34 15.45 -0.46
CA SER A 45 23.81 14.28 0.26
C SER A 45 24.37 14.60 1.65
N ILE A 46 24.19 13.64 2.56
CA ILE A 46 24.80 13.63 3.88
C ILE A 46 25.85 12.52 4.00
N GLN A 47 26.72 12.65 5.00
CA GLN A 47 27.68 11.64 5.41
C GLN A 47 27.53 11.39 6.91
N ASP A 48 27.76 10.16 7.34
CA ASP A 48 27.82 9.78 8.76
C ASP A 48 29.17 10.16 9.41
N TRP A 49 29.43 9.73 10.66
CA TRP A 49 30.70 10.02 11.32
C TRP A 49 31.88 9.18 10.82
N SER A 50 31.62 8.05 10.16
CA SER A 50 32.61 7.06 9.72
C SER A 50 33.08 7.28 8.28
N GLY A 51 32.26 7.89 7.43
CA GLY A 51 32.55 8.20 6.04
C GLY A 51 31.45 7.80 5.05
N GLU A 52 30.41 7.08 5.48
CA GLU A 52 29.40 6.55 4.57
C GLU A 52 28.39 7.62 4.15
N LYS A 53 28.09 7.64 2.83
CA LYS A 53 27.25 8.67 2.18
C LYS A 53 25.81 8.18 2.03
N VAL A 54 24.86 9.02 2.44
CA VAL A 54 23.43 8.85 2.17
C VAL A 54 22.96 9.96 1.22
N SER A 55 22.24 9.59 0.17
CA SER A 55 21.56 10.51 -0.76
C SER A 55 20.22 9.90 -1.18
N LEU A 56 19.28 10.74 -1.61
CA LEU A 56 18.00 10.28 -2.12
C LEU A 56 18.13 9.65 -3.52
N TYR A 57 17.16 8.82 -3.92
CA TYR A 57 17.01 8.44 -5.32
C TYR A 57 16.67 9.68 -6.17
N PRO A 58 17.23 9.85 -7.40
CA PRO A 58 17.14 11.12 -8.14
C PRO A 58 15.72 11.64 -8.37
N ASP A 59 14.80 10.74 -8.69
CA ASP A 59 13.39 11.03 -8.98
C ASP A 59 12.60 11.49 -7.74
N VAL A 60 13.06 11.15 -6.52
CA VAL A 60 12.39 11.52 -5.26
C VAL A 60 12.31 13.04 -5.11
N HIS A 61 13.36 13.76 -5.53
CA HIS A 61 13.36 15.23 -5.45
C HIS A 61 12.21 15.83 -6.27
N ASP A 62 12.07 15.38 -7.52
CA ASP A 62 11.09 15.93 -8.46
C ASP A 62 9.66 15.48 -8.09
N ILE A 63 9.49 14.27 -7.55
CA ILE A 63 8.22 13.76 -7.02
C ILE A 63 7.75 14.56 -5.80
N ILE A 64 8.57 14.70 -4.76
CA ILE A 64 8.21 15.38 -3.51
C ILE A 64 7.95 16.87 -3.76
N HIS A 65 8.77 17.52 -4.61
CA HIS A 65 8.54 18.90 -5.01
C HIS A 65 7.24 19.06 -5.81
N ALA A 66 6.96 18.22 -6.82
CA ALA A 66 5.76 18.34 -7.64
C ALA A 66 4.47 18.15 -6.84
N ILE A 67 4.43 17.21 -5.89
CA ILE A 67 3.29 17.08 -4.95
C ILE A 67 3.06 18.40 -4.22
N ARG A 68 4.12 19.01 -3.68
CA ARG A 68 4.02 20.20 -2.84
C ARG A 68 3.77 21.50 -3.61
N GLU A 69 4.18 21.57 -4.88
CA GLU A 69 3.94 22.71 -5.78
C GLU A 69 2.55 22.66 -6.44
N HIS A 70 2.04 21.46 -6.75
CA HIS A 70 0.83 21.30 -7.60
C HIS A 70 -0.37 20.67 -6.88
N ARG A 71 -0.17 20.05 -5.72
CA ARG A 71 -1.18 19.36 -4.91
C ARG A 71 -1.00 19.70 -3.42
N THR A 72 -1.13 21.00 -3.13
CA THR A 72 -0.96 21.59 -1.79
C THR A 72 -1.97 21.07 -0.76
N ASP A 73 -3.09 20.52 -1.22
CA ASP A 73 -4.11 19.80 -0.46
C ASP A 73 -3.67 18.38 -0.04
N THR A 74 -2.82 17.73 -0.84
CA THR A 74 -2.34 16.37 -0.56
C THR A 74 -1.33 16.36 0.57
N LYS A 75 -1.50 15.45 1.53
CA LYS A 75 -0.57 15.17 2.63
C LYS A 75 0.58 14.26 2.20
N ILE A 76 1.77 14.48 2.75
CA ILE A 76 2.92 13.59 2.60
C ILE A 76 3.22 12.95 3.96
N GLY A 77 3.19 11.63 4.01
CA GLY A 77 3.50 10.86 5.21
C GLY A 77 4.69 9.92 5.03
N ILE A 78 5.38 9.62 6.13
CA ILE A 78 6.39 8.56 6.18
C ILE A 78 5.91 7.43 7.11
N ALA A 79 6.04 6.19 6.68
CA ALA A 79 5.88 5.00 7.51
C ALA A 79 7.10 4.09 7.32
N SER A 80 8.03 4.03 8.29
CA SER A 80 9.22 3.17 8.20
C SER A 80 9.43 2.31 9.45
N ARG A 81 9.82 1.05 9.22
CA ARG A 81 10.01 0.02 10.26
C ARG A 81 11.40 0.04 10.91
N SER A 82 12.26 0.99 10.53
CA SER A 82 13.68 1.01 10.87
C SER A 82 13.94 0.95 12.39
N HIS A 83 14.94 0.14 12.77
CA HIS A 83 15.40 0.04 14.16
C HIS A 83 16.18 1.28 14.63
N THR A 84 16.70 2.09 13.70
CA THR A 84 17.45 3.32 13.98
C THR A 84 16.60 4.57 13.69
N GLY A 85 15.37 4.59 14.21
CA GLY A 85 14.40 5.65 13.90
C GLY A 85 14.87 7.09 14.16
N ASP A 86 15.75 7.32 15.14
CA ASP A 86 16.37 8.63 15.37
C ASP A 86 17.44 9.00 14.33
N TRP A 87 18.11 8.01 13.74
CA TRP A 87 19.05 8.22 12.64
C TRP A 87 18.27 8.60 11.37
N CYS A 88 17.18 7.89 11.08
CA CYS A 88 16.25 8.23 10.01
C CYS A 88 15.66 9.65 10.18
N ARG A 89 15.27 10.04 11.42
CA ARG A 89 14.82 11.40 11.74
C ARG A 89 15.91 12.46 11.49
N ALA A 90 17.14 12.21 11.93
CA ALA A 90 18.27 13.10 11.65
C ALA A 90 18.59 13.20 10.15
N ALA A 91 18.45 12.10 9.39
CA ALA A 91 18.67 12.08 7.95
C ALA A 91 17.65 12.94 7.19
N ILE A 92 16.33 12.79 7.45
CA ILE A 92 15.29 13.59 6.77
C ILE A 92 15.35 15.08 7.13
N GLN A 93 15.90 15.43 8.30
CA GLN A 93 16.14 16.83 8.71
C GLN A 93 17.30 17.50 7.97
N LEU A 94 18.17 16.72 7.31
CA LEU A 94 19.37 17.23 6.64
C LEU A 94 19.32 17.07 5.11
N LEU A 95 18.83 15.93 4.59
CA LEU A 95 18.75 15.61 3.16
C LEU A 95 17.84 16.58 2.39
N PRO A 96 18.37 17.39 1.45
CA PRO A 96 17.58 18.38 0.70
C PRO A 96 16.69 17.80 -0.40
N ILE A 97 15.57 18.47 -0.67
CA ILE A 97 14.78 18.29 -1.89
C ILE A 97 15.16 19.36 -2.91
N ARG A 98 15.75 18.91 -4.04
CA ARG A 98 16.10 19.77 -5.17
C ARG A 98 14.85 20.36 -5.81
N LYS A 99 14.73 21.69 -5.80
CA LYS A 99 13.78 22.45 -6.63
C LYS A 99 14.36 22.61 -8.06
N PRO A 100 13.76 22.06 -9.13
CA PRO A 100 14.36 22.00 -10.48
C PRO A 100 14.63 23.34 -11.18
N HIS A 101 14.17 24.45 -10.61
CA HIS A 101 14.28 25.81 -11.17
C HIS A 101 15.34 26.67 -10.48
N LEU A 102 15.98 26.14 -9.43
CA LEU A 102 17.01 26.83 -8.67
C LEU A 102 18.38 26.22 -8.96
N PRO A 103 19.48 27.01 -8.91
CA PRO A 103 20.84 26.46 -8.92
C PRO A 103 21.03 25.42 -7.82
N GLU A 104 21.87 24.42 -8.04
CA GLU A 104 22.09 23.36 -7.04
C GLU A 104 22.63 23.89 -5.70
N THR A 105 23.36 25.01 -5.73
CA THR A 105 23.90 25.73 -4.57
C THR A 105 22.89 26.69 -3.92
N SER A 106 21.58 26.44 -4.02
CA SER A 106 20.55 27.29 -3.44
C SER A 106 20.15 26.83 -2.04
N GLU A 107 20.22 27.71 -1.06
CA GLU A 107 19.76 27.46 0.31
C GLU A 107 18.23 27.21 0.40
N ASP A 108 17.47 27.57 -0.65
CA ASP A 108 16.04 27.28 -0.74
C ASP A 108 15.74 25.79 -1.02
N HIS A 109 16.75 24.94 -1.25
CA HIS A 109 16.60 23.48 -1.23
C HIS A 109 16.37 22.98 0.20
N LEU A 110 15.13 23.12 0.67
CA LEU A 110 14.71 22.73 2.01
C LEU A 110 14.93 21.22 2.27
N PRO A 111 15.20 20.81 3.52
CA PRO A 111 15.30 19.39 3.87
C PRO A 111 13.97 18.66 3.66
N LEU A 112 14.02 17.34 3.41
CA LEU A 112 12.87 16.46 3.18
C LEU A 112 11.81 16.57 4.30
N HIS A 113 12.25 16.74 5.56
CA HIS A 113 11.37 17.02 6.70
C HIS A 113 10.42 18.22 6.47
N SER A 114 10.83 19.25 5.74
CA SER A 114 10.00 20.44 5.46
C SER A 114 8.81 20.17 4.53
N TYR A 115 8.74 18.99 3.91
CA TYR A 115 7.68 18.59 2.99
C TYR A 115 6.73 17.53 3.59
N ILE A 116 7.07 16.96 4.74
CA ILE A 116 6.35 15.87 5.42
C ILE A 116 5.38 16.44 6.45
N ASP A 117 4.11 16.03 6.41
CA ASP A 117 3.08 16.43 7.37
C ASP A 117 3.09 15.57 8.64
N ALA A 118 3.35 14.26 8.50
CA ALA A 118 3.44 13.32 9.62
C ALA A 118 4.38 12.15 9.33
N HIS A 119 4.97 11.56 10.39
CA HIS A 119 5.80 10.36 10.26
C HIS A 119 5.58 9.36 11.39
N GLU A 120 5.69 8.08 11.05
CA GLU A 120 5.85 6.95 11.96
C GLU A 120 7.15 6.24 11.57
N ILE A 121 8.13 6.25 12.47
CA ILE A 121 9.48 5.72 12.20
C ILE A 121 9.95 4.96 13.45
N TYR A 122 9.62 3.67 13.52
CA TYR A 122 9.96 2.77 14.63
C TYR A 122 9.73 1.28 14.25
N PRO A 123 10.37 0.32 14.94
CA PRO A 123 10.07 -1.10 14.78
C PRO A 123 8.60 -1.42 15.07
N GLY A 124 7.93 -2.12 14.15
CA GLY A 124 6.56 -2.55 14.35
C GLY A 124 5.93 -3.17 13.11
N SER A 125 4.61 -3.36 13.17
CA SER A 125 3.75 -3.69 12.02
C SER A 125 3.32 -2.40 11.33
N LYS A 126 3.27 -2.39 9.98
CA LYS A 126 2.82 -1.23 9.21
C LYS A 126 1.35 -0.90 9.51
N THR A 127 0.52 -1.88 9.88
CA THR A 127 -0.87 -1.68 10.32
C THR A 127 -0.97 -0.65 11.45
N THR A 128 -0.04 -0.67 12.42
CA THR A 128 0.01 0.34 13.50
C THR A 128 0.38 1.71 12.96
N HIS A 129 1.38 1.77 12.07
CA HIS A 129 1.83 3.01 11.45
C HIS A 129 0.71 3.68 10.65
N PHE A 130 -0.01 2.90 9.83
CA PHE A 130 -1.08 3.43 8.98
C PHE A 130 -2.31 3.91 9.76
N ARG A 131 -2.61 3.32 10.92
CA ARG A 131 -3.65 3.87 11.84
C ARG A 131 -3.21 5.23 12.40
N ALA A 132 -2.00 5.30 12.95
CA ALA A 132 -1.47 6.54 13.52
C ALA A 132 -1.31 7.65 12.46
N LEU A 133 -0.96 7.33 11.21
CA LEU A 133 -0.95 8.28 10.10
C LEU A 133 -2.37 8.71 9.69
N SER A 134 -3.33 7.79 9.64
CA SER A 134 -4.74 8.14 9.33
C SER A 134 -5.33 9.09 10.37
N GLU A 135 -5.00 8.87 11.64
CA GLU A 135 -5.34 9.76 12.76
C GLU A 135 -4.60 11.11 12.69
N LYS A 136 -3.27 11.13 12.49
CA LYS A 136 -2.46 12.37 12.44
C LYS A 136 -2.68 13.24 11.20
N LEU A 137 -3.06 12.64 10.08
CA LEU A 137 -3.30 13.35 8.81
C LEU A 137 -4.78 13.70 8.61
N GLU A 138 -5.67 13.19 9.45
CA GLU A 138 -7.14 13.27 9.29
C GLU A 138 -7.64 12.73 7.93
N VAL A 139 -6.92 11.74 7.37
CA VAL A 139 -7.19 11.15 6.04
C VAL A 139 -7.59 9.69 6.16
N ASP A 140 -8.65 9.33 5.44
CA ASP A 140 -9.18 7.98 5.35
C ASP A 140 -8.18 7.02 4.66
N LEU A 141 -7.96 5.82 5.20
CA LEU A 141 -7.08 4.80 4.60
C LEU A 141 -7.43 4.50 3.13
N SER A 142 -8.72 4.59 2.76
CA SER A 142 -9.18 4.38 1.38
C SER A 142 -8.80 5.50 0.40
N SER A 143 -8.33 6.64 0.90
CA SER A 143 -7.83 7.81 0.14
C SER A 143 -6.31 7.94 0.17
N MET A 144 -5.59 6.97 0.74
CA MET A 144 -4.14 6.91 0.73
C MET A 144 -3.57 6.16 -0.48
N LEU A 145 -2.42 6.64 -0.95
CA LEU A 145 -1.50 5.94 -1.84
C LEU A 145 -0.18 5.68 -1.08
N PHE A 146 0.44 4.52 -1.27
CA PHE A 146 1.59 4.06 -0.50
C PHE A 146 2.67 3.44 -1.40
N PHE A 147 3.93 3.80 -1.16
CA PHE A 147 5.12 3.25 -1.83
C PHE A 147 6.05 2.58 -0.82
N ASP A 148 6.46 1.34 -1.12
CA ASP A 148 7.26 0.47 -0.24
C ASP A 148 7.95 -0.61 -1.10
N ASP A 149 9.15 -1.04 -0.74
CA ASP A 149 9.93 -2.04 -1.47
C ASP A 149 9.63 -3.50 -1.02
N GLU A 150 9.05 -3.68 0.16
CA GLU A 150 8.79 -4.98 0.77
C GLU A 150 7.35 -5.45 0.47
N GLN A 151 7.25 -6.50 -0.33
CA GLN A 151 5.98 -7.11 -0.76
C GLN A 151 5.05 -7.51 0.40
N ARG A 152 5.59 -7.85 1.57
CA ARG A 152 4.83 -8.07 2.81
C ARG A 152 4.13 -6.81 3.28
N ASN A 153 4.80 -5.66 3.30
CA ASN A 153 4.20 -4.38 3.72
C ASN A 153 3.07 -3.98 2.75
N ILE A 154 3.31 -4.12 1.44
CA ILE A 154 2.31 -3.94 0.38
C ILE A 154 1.08 -4.86 0.59
N THR A 155 1.31 -6.12 0.95
CA THR A 155 0.25 -7.12 1.19
C THR A 155 -0.49 -6.90 2.52
N GLU A 156 0.19 -6.35 3.54
CA GLU A 156 -0.38 -5.99 4.83
C GLU A 156 -1.32 -4.78 4.67
N ILE A 157 -0.82 -3.71 4.04
CA ILE A 157 -1.51 -2.42 3.94
C ILE A 157 -2.57 -2.38 2.84
N GLY A 158 -2.39 -3.12 1.74
CA GLY A 158 -3.42 -3.24 0.69
C GLY A 158 -4.74 -3.82 1.20
N LYS A 159 -4.70 -4.70 2.21
CA LYS A 159 -5.88 -5.26 2.89
C LYS A 159 -6.63 -4.23 3.74
N MET A 160 -6.00 -3.12 4.10
CA MET A 160 -6.60 -2.01 4.86
C MET A 160 -7.31 -0.98 3.96
N GLY A 161 -7.40 -1.25 2.64
CA GLY A 161 -8.08 -0.38 1.68
C GLY A 161 -7.18 0.66 1.01
N VAL A 162 -5.95 0.85 1.48
CA VAL A 162 -4.91 1.71 0.88
C VAL A 162 -4.53 1.23 -0.52
N THR A 163 -4.15 2.13 -1.42
CA THR A 163 -3.55 1.77 -2.73
C THR A 163 -2.04 1.63 -2.56
N CYS A 164 -1.47 0.46 -2.87
CA CYS A 164 -0.10 0.12 -2.46
C CYS A 164 0.75 -0.29 -3.65
N ILE A 165 1.93 0.32 -3.78
CA ILE A 165 2.82 0.21 -4.92
C ILE A 165 4.16 -0.33 -4.48
N LEU A 166 4.41 -1.59 -4.85
CA LEU A 166 5.73 -2.19 -4.74
C LEU A 166 6.72 -1.42 -5.63
N VAL A 167 7.71 -0.76 -5.03
CA VAL A 167 8.92 -0.28 -5.73
C VAL A 167 9.99 -1.39 -5.71
N LYS A 168 11.04 -1.29 -6.54
CA LYS A 168 12.06 -2.37 -6.65
C LYS A 168 13.51 -1.92 -6.71
N ASN A 169 13.77 -0.67 -7.07
CA ASN A 169 15.12 -0.13 -7.25
C ASN A 169 15.14 1.34 -6.77
N GLY A 170 14.45 1.63 -5.66
CA GLY A 170 14.02 2.97 -5.31
C GLY A 170 12.70 3.39 -5.95
N LEU A 171 12.11 4.45 -5.40
CA LEU A 171 11.00 5.17 -6.01
C LEU A 171 11.47 5.91 -7.27
N CYS A 172 10.77 5.69 -8.38
CA CYS A 172 10.97 6.41 -9.64
C CYS A 172 9.66 7.01 -10.16
N ILE A 173 9.77 7.99 -11.08
CA ILE A 173 8.64 8.67 -11.74
C ILE A 173 7.67 7.67 -12.38
N LYS A 174 8.19 6.58 -12.96
CA LYS A 174 7.37 5.51 -13.54
C LYS A 174 6.50 4.81 -12.49
N ASP A 175 7.05 4.48 -11.33
CA ASP A 175 6.28 3.85 -10.26
C ASP A 175 5.30 4.85 -9.62
N PHE A 176 5.70 6.12 -9.50
CA PHE A 176 4.81 7.18 -9.02
C PHE A 176 3.59 7.40 -9.94
N HIS A 177 3.79 7.53 -11.26
CA HIS A 177 2.69 7.60 -12.23
C HIS A 177 1.82 6.33 -12.23
N ARG A 178 2.42 5.15 -12.04
CA ARG A 178 1.69 3.90 -11.88
C ARG A 178 0.81 3.92 -10.62
N GLY A 179 1.31 4.46 -9.51
CA GLY A 179 0.53 4.64 -8.27
C GLY A 179 -0.69 5.54 -8.45
N LEU A 180 -0.53 6.66 -9.15
CA LEU A 180 -1.65 7.57 -9.48
C LEU A 180 -2.66 6.90 -10.42
N ALA A 181 -2.19 6.11 -11.40
CA ALA A 181 -3.05 5.34 -12.29
C ALA A 181 -3.88 4.26 -11.55
N GLU A 182 -3.22 3.45 -10.72
CA GLU A 182 -3.87 2.40 -9.91
C GLU A 182 -4.87 3.01 -8.91
N TYR A 183 -4.52 4.14 -8.27
CA TYR A 183 -5.41 4.87 -7.36
C TYR A 183 -6.65 5.41 -8.08
N GLN A 184 -6.47 6.09 -9.23
CA GLN A 184 -7.58 6.65 -9.99
C GLN A 184 -8.52 5.55 -10.52
N ALA A 185 -7.98 4.43 -11.03
CA ALA A 185 -8.77 3.30 -11.47
C ALA A 185 -9.61 2.69 -10.33
N LYS A 186 -9.01 2.57 -9.13
CA LYS A 186 -9.67 2.04 -7.93
C LYS A 186 -10.80 2.96 -7.45
N LYS A 187 -10.57 4.28 -7.33
CA LYS A 187 -11.61 5.26 -6.97
C LYS A 187 -12.76 5.27 -8.00
N ALA A 188 -12.45 5.18 -9.30
CA ALA A 188 -13.47 5.08 -10.34
C ALA A 188 -14.34 3.82 -10.20
N ALA A 189 -13.73 2.65 -9.98
CA ALA A 189 -14.44 1.40 -9.75
C ALA A 189 -15.33 1.44 -8.50
N SER A 190 -14.83 1.99 -7.39
CA SER A 190 -15.61 2.22 -6.17
C SER A 190 -16.79 3.18 -6.40
N GLY A 191 -16.61 4.22 -7.22
CA GLY A 191 -17.68 5.13 -7.62
C GLY A 191 -18.81 4.44 -8.40
N VAL A 192 -18.46 3.59 -9.38
CA VAL A 192 -19.44 2.79 -10.14
C VAL A 192 -20.19 1.82 -9.21
N MET A 193 -19.48 1.10 -8.34
CA MET A 193 -20.08 0.19 -7.35
C MET A 193 -21.06 0.92 -6.42
N ARG A 194 -20.68 2.09 -5.88
CA ARG A 194 -21.55 2.91 -5.02
C ARG A 194 -22.80 3.37 -5.75
N ASN A 195 -22.67 3.82 -7.01
CA ASN A 195 -23.79 4.28 -7.81
C ASN A 195 -24.75 3.12 -8.18
N TRP A 196 -24.22 1.93 -8.46
CA TRP A 196 -25.02 0.74 -8.73
C TRP A 196 -25.80 0.27 -7.49
N LEU A 197 -25.18 0.27 -6.31
CA LEU A 197 -25.86 -0.02 -5.05
C LEU A 197 -26.97 1.00 -4.75
N ALA A 198 -26.69 2.30 -4.92
CA ALA A 198 -27.67 3.37 -4.74
C ALA A 198 -28.84 3.31 -5.74
N ALA A 199 -28.61 2.77 -6.94
CA ALA A 199 -29.64 2.53 -7.95
C ALA A 199 -30.50 1.26 -7.71
N GLY A 200 -30.39 0.62 -6.54
CA GLY A 200 -31.16 -0.58 -6.21
C GLY A 200 -30.58 -1.87 -6.81
N GLY A 201 -29.26 -1.96 -6.92
CA GLY A 201 -28.54 -3.10 -7.50
C GLY A 201 -28.81 -4.43 -6.80
N GLY A 202 -29.83 -5.18 -7.25
CA GLY A 202 -30.14 -6.51 -6.72
C GLY A 202 -31.58 -6.98 -6.90
N GLY A 203 -32.10 -7.02 -8.13
CA GLY A 203 -33.37 -7.70 -8.40
C GLY A 203 -33.27 -9.20 -8.04
N SER A 204 -34.16 -9.68 -7.16
CA SER A 204 -34.07 -11.04 -6.61
C SER A 204 -34.18 -12.12 -7.69
N SER A 205 -33.13 -12.94 -7.82
CA SER A 205 -33.17 -14.20 -8.58
C SER A 205 -33.97 -15.23 -7.79
N SER A 206 -35.30 -15.16 -7.90
CA SER A 206 -36.21 -16.07 -7.19
C SER A 206 -36.10 -17.50 -7.75
N ASN A 207 -36.00 -18.48 -6.84
CA ASN A 207 -35.85 -19.89 -7.18
C ASN A 207 -37.01 -20.38 -8.08
N LYS A 208 -36.71 -20.68 -9.35
CA LYS A 208 -37.63 -21.42 -10.25
C LYS A 208 -37.54 -22.95 -10.02
N ARG A 209 -37.72 -23.36 -8.76
CA ARG A 209 -38.09 -24.73 -8.35
C ARG A 209 -39.23 -24.64 -7.32
N ASP A 210 -39.99 -25.71 -7.19
CA ASP A 210 -41.12 -25.86 -6.25
C ASP A 210 -42.33 -24.92 -6.42
N LYS A 211 -42.95 -24.95 -7.61
CA LYS A 211 -44.41 -24.75 -7.71
C LYS A 211 -45.14 -25.55 -8.80
N ARG A 212 -44.80 -26.84 -8.95
CA ARG A 212 -45.55 -27.84 -9.75
C ARG A 212 -45.57 -29.23 -9.09
N ALA A 213 -46.06 -29.31 -7.86
CA ALA A 213 -46.17 -30.58 -7.12
C ALA A 213 -47.41 -30.61 -6.19
N ARG A 214 -48.56 -30.09 -6.63
CA ARG A 214 -49.81 -30.14 -5.84
C ARG A 214 -51.10 -29.96 -6.67
N GLU A 215 -51.26 -30.76 -7.73
CA GLU A 215 -52.59 -31.01 -8.34
C GLU A 215 -52.54 -32.18 -9.35
N ARG A 216 -52.82 -33.39 -8.83
CA ARG A 216 -53.44 -34.53 -9.53
C ARG A 216 -53.65 -35.66 -8.51
N LYS A 217 -54.92 -35.98 -8.24
CA LYS A 217 -55.35 -37.23 -7.60
C LYS A 217 -55.88 -38.15 -8.71
N GLY A 218 -55.84 -39.46 -8.46
CA GLY A 218 -56.26 -40.48 -9.42
C GLY A 218 -55.10 -40.87 -10.36
N GLU A 219 -54.95 -42.15 -10.75
CA GLU A 219 -55.77 -43.34 -10.43
C GLU A 219 -54.84 -44.51 -10.07
N ALA A 220 -55.41 -45.64 -9.61
CA ALA A 220 -54.64 -46.83 -9.22
C ALA A 220 -54.26 -47.68 -10.44
N TYR A 221 -53.30 -48.59 -10.26
CA TYR A 221 -53.49 -50.04 -10.48
C TYR A 221 -52.29 -50.81 -9.91
N ASP A 222 -52.44 -52.13 -9.82
CA ASP A 222 -51.54 -53.14 -9.23
C ASP A 222 -50.31 -53.39 -10.17
N GLU A 223 -49.31 -54.26 -9.92
CA GLU A 223 -49.25 -55.48 -9.09
C GLU A 223 -47.78 -55.80 -8.67
N GLU A 224 -47.49 -57.06 -8.30
CA GLU A 224 -46.24 -57.66 -7.78
C GLU A 224 -44.95 -57.38 -8.62
N ASP A 225 -43.69 -57.61 -8.21
CA ASP A 225 -43.09 -58.65 -7.35
C ASP A 225 -41.58 -58.29 -7.04
N GLY A 226 -40.84 -59.12 -6.27
CA GLY A 226 -39.39 -59.29 -6.50
C GLY A 226 -38.36 -58.97 -5.38
N ALA A 227 -37.80 -60.05 -4.81
CA ALA A 227 -36.51 -60.22 -4.10
C ALA A 227 -35.25 -59.55 -4.76
N SER A 228 -34.06 -59.36 -4.16
CA SER A 228 -33.52 -59.51 -2.77
C SER A 228 -32.02 -59.06 -2.68
N GLY A 229 -31.41 -59.02 -1.48
CA GLY A 229 -29.98 -59.38 -1.27
C GLY A 229 -28.96 -58.29 -0.84
N GLY A 230 -27.92 -58.69 -0.09
CA GLY A 230 -26.67 -57.93 0.20
C GLY A 230 -26.78 -56.83 1.28
N VAL A 231 -26.58 -57.03 2.59
CA VAL A 231 -25.48 -57.65 3.38
C VAL A 231 -24.21 -56.78 3.56
N VAL A 232 -24.18 -56.03 4.68
CA VAL A 232 -23.09 -55.80 5.69
C VAL A 232 -21.63 -55.72 5.15
N ARG A 233 -20.84 -54.65 5.41
CA ARG A 233 -20.12 -54.42 6.70
C ARG A 233 -19.62 -52.99 6.94
N LYS A 234 -19.61 -52.59 8.23
CA LYS A 234 -18.77 -51.52 8.81
C LYS A 234 -17.44 -52.08 9.30
N VAL A 235 -16.34 -51.32 9.19
CA VAL A 235 -15.20 -51.09 10.12
C VAL A 235 -14.47 -49.86 9.51
N ALA A 236 -14.26 -48.67 10.10
CA ALA A 236 -13.96 -48.18 11.46
C ALA A 236 -12.46 -48.23 11.85
N THR A 237 -11.85 -47.03 12.04
CA THR A 237 -10.75 -46.67 12.99
C THR A 237 -9.67 -47.73 13.36
N SER A 238 -8.36 -47.45 13.42
CA SER A 238 -7.52 -46.25 13.15
C SER A 238 -6.04 -46.77 13.16
N SER A 239 -4.93 -46.14 13.57
CA SER A 239 -4.52 -44.83 14.14
C SER A 239 -2.98 -44.76 14.14
N GLU A 240 -2.38 -43.56 14.07
CA GLU A 240 -0.93 -43.28 14.30
C GLU A 240 0.06 -43.97 13.30
N GLY A 241 1.30 -43.53 13.13
CA GLY A 241 2.01 -42.37 13.69
C GLY A 241 3.36 -42.10 12.98
N VAL A 242 4.01 -41.02 13.43
CA VAL A 242 5.39 -40.52 13.21
C VAL A 242 6.44 -41.48 12.59
N ASP A 243 7.30 -40.96 11.70
CA ASP A 243 8.70 -40.66 12.05
C ASP A 243 9.42 -39.74 11.03
N LEU A 244 10.65 -39.31 11.37
CA LEU A 244 11.48 -38.33 10.67
C LEU A 244 12.82 -38.94 10.20
N ASP A 245 13.36 -38.39 9.11
CA ASP A 245 14.79 -38.28 8.75
C ASP A 245 14.97 -37.02 7.87
#